data_AF-A0AAV5SNW3-F1
#
_entry.id   AF-A0AAV5SNW3-F1
#
_cell.length_a   1.000
_cell.length_b   1.000
_cell.length_c   1.000
_cell.angle_alpha   90.00
_cell.angle_beta   90.00
_cell.angle_gamma   90.00
#
_symmetry.space_group_name_H-M   'P 1'
#
loop_
_entity.id
_entity.type
_entity.pdbx_description
1 polymer ?
#
loop_
_entity_poly.entity_id
_entity_poly.type
_entity_poly.pdbx_seq_one_letter_code
_entity_poly.pdbx_strand_id
1 'polypeptide(L)' 'VRLLVQQAELLAITEEDCFSELPRDCLLDILARINHDDLDEISTMNERMRRVSEKSRSKSVKIVAEKLVVAQVNPHRFRI' A
#
# COMPACT_ATOMS: atom_id res chain seq x y z
N VAL A 1 9.68 -10.96 -31.39
CA VAL A 1 8.53 -10.03 -31.38
C VAL A 1 7.40 -10.50 -30.46
N ARG A 2 6.93 -11.77 -30.52
CA ARG A 2 5.85 -12.26 -29.62
C ARG A 2 6.21 -12.35 -28.12
N LEU A 3 7.48 -12.58 -27.78
CA LEU A 3 7.93 -12.66 -26.36
C LEU A 3 8.04 -11.30 -25.65
N LEU A 4 8.10 -10.19 -26.39
CA LEU A 4 8.12 -8.85 -25.80
C LEU A 4 6.69 -8.33 -25.55
N VAL A 5 5.72 -8.76 -26.35
CA VAL A 5 4.29 -8.43 -26.15
C VAL A 5 3.75 -9.13 -24.90
N GLN A 6 4.17 -10.37 -24.63
CA GLN A 6 3.76 -11.12 -23.42
C GLN A 6 4.34 -10.56 -22.10
N GLN A 7 5.48 -9.86 -22.13
CA GLN A 7 6.01 -9.19 -20.93
C GLN A 7 5.29 -7.86 -20.65
N ALA A 8 4.74 -7.22 -21.68
CA ALA A 8 3.94 -6.00 -21.49
C ALA A 8 2.57 -6.30 -20.84
N GLU A 9 1.98 -7.46 -21.12
CA GLU A 9 0.70 -7.89 -20.49
C GLU A 9 0.87 -8.34 -19.02
N LEU A 10 2.07 -8.77 -18.60
CA LEU A 10 2.38 -9.13 -17.20
C LEU A 10 2.59 -7.92 -16.29
N LEU A 11 2.75 -6.73 -16.86
CA LEU A 11 2.78 -5.43 -16.19
C LEU A 11 1.49 -4.64 -16.43
N ALA A 12 0.43 -5.28 -16.91
CA ALA A 12 -0.91 -4.81 -16.62
C ALA A 12 -1.13 -5.03 -15.11
N ILE A 13 -0.55 -4.14 -14.31
CA ILE A 13 -1.03 -3.86 -12.96
C ILE A 13 -2.52 -3.62 -13.19
N THR A 14 -3.34 -4.61 -12.87
CA THR A 14 -4.75 -4.35 -12.64
C THR A 14 -4.74 -3.29 -11.57
N GLU A 15 -4.96 -2.03 -11.94
CA GLU A 15 -5.07 -0.89 -11.04
C GLU A 15 -6.35 -1.09 -10.22
N GLU A 16 -6.31 -2.10 -9.38
CA GLU A 16 -7.39 -2.46 -8.49
C GLU A 16 -7.31 -1.45 -7.35
N ASP A 17 -8.41 -0.73 -7.14
CA ASP A 17 -8.51 0.26 -6.08
C ASP A 17 -8.63 -0.45 -4.72
N CYS A 18 -7.49 -0.87 -4.19
CA CYS A 18 -7.36 -1.51 -2.90
C CYS A 18 -7.74 -0.58 -1.74
N PHE A 19 -7.76 0.75 -1.93
CA PHE A 19 -8.10 1.68 -0.86
C PHE A 19 -9.60 1.90 -0.71
N SER A 20 -10.36 1.76 -1.79
CA SER A 20 -11.81 1.89 -1.75
C SER A 20 -12.50 0.81 -0.92
N GLU A 21 -11.96 -0.40 -0.93
CA GLU A 21 -12.52 -1.53 -0.18
C GLU A 21 -12.15 -1.52 1.32
N LEU A 22 -11.09 -0.81 1.70
CA LEU A 22 -10.60 -0.80 3.08
C LEU A 22 -11.49 0.02 4.02
N PRO A 23 -11.79 -0.46 5.23
CA PRO A 23 -12.43 0.33 6.26
C PRO A 23 -11.65 1.60 6.59
N ARG A 24 -12.36 2.65 7.04
CA ARG A 24 -11.75 3.95 7.38
C ARG A 24 -10.62 3.80 8.41
N ASP A 25 -10.76 2.94 9.40
CA ASP A 25 -9.75 2.79 10.45
C ASP A 25 -8.47 2.12 9.93
N CYS A 26 -8.60 1.16 9.01
CA CYS A 26 -7.46 0.57 8.31
C CYS A 26 -6.72 1.63 7.48
N LEU A 27 -7.46 2.48 6.76
CA LEU A 27 -6.87 3.58 6.01
C LEU A 27 -6.10 4.54 6.92
N LEU A 28 -6.69 4.93 8.07
CA LEU A 28 -6.01 5.80 9.03
C LEU A 28 -4.71 5.18 9.57
N ASP A 29 -4.70 3.87 9.84
CA ASP A 29 -3.52 3.17 10.34
C ASP A 29 -2.41 3.05 9.28
N ILE A 30 -2.78 2.82 8.01
CA ILE A 30 -1.82 2.81 6.90
C ILE A 30 -1.25 4.22 6.69
N LEU A 31 -2.12 5.22 6.53
CA LEU A 31 -1.74 6.60 6.25
C LEU A 31 -0.94 7.25 7.40
N ALA A 32 -1.12 6.82 8.65
CA ALA A 32 -0.31 7.28 9.78
C ALA A 32 1.18 6.84 9.70
N ARG A 33 1.52 5.88 8.83
CA ARG A 33 2.90 5.42 8.61
C ARG A 33 3.55 6.07 7.39
N ILE A 34 2.79 6.84 6.63
CA ILE A 34 3.23 7.55 5.43
C ILE A 34 3.69 8.96 5.82
N ASN A 35 4.70 9.50 5.12
CA ASN A 35 5.22 10.83 5.40
C ASN A 35 4.26 11.94 4.90
N HIS A 36 4.54 13.19 5.27
CA HIS A 36 3.67 14.32 4.90
C HIS A 36 3.60 14.60 3.40
N ASP A 37 4.70 14.43 2.67
CA ASP A 37 4.77 14.73 1.23
C ASP A 37 3.90 13.74 0.45
N ASP A 38 4.04 12.46 0.77
CA ASP A 38 3.24 11.37 0.19
C ASP A 38 1.75 11.51 0.58
N LEU A 39 1.45 11.96 1.81
CA LEU A 39 0.07 12.22 2.23
C LEU A 39 -0.58 13.37 1.45
N ASP A 40 0.21 14.39 1.07
CA ASP A 40 -0.28 15.49 0.23
C ASP A 40 -0.61 14.99 -1.17
N GLU A 41 0.20 14.12 -1.76
CA GLU A 41 -0.12 13.47 -3.03
C GLU A 41 -1.42 12.66 -2.94
N ILE A 42 -1.56 11.80 -1.92
CA ILE A 42 -2.77 11.00 -1.70
C ILE A 42 -4.00 11.89 -1.51
N SER A 43 -3.86 13.06 -0.88
CA SER A 43 -4.97 13.99 -0.65
C SER A 43 -5.58 14.54 -1.95
N THR A 44 -4.83 14.51 -3.05
CA THR A 44 -5.29 14.99 -4.37
C THR A 44 -6.11 13.96 -5.15
N MET A 45 -6.11 12.68 -4.74
CA MET A 45 -6.74 11.61 -5.52
C MET A 45 -8.27 11.74 -5.57
N ASN A 46 -8.92 11.80 -4.40
CA ASN A 46 -10.37 11.95 -4.28
C ASN A 46 -10.78 12.50 -2.91
N GLU A 47 -12.06 12.88 -2.78
CA GLU A 47 -12.63 13.46 -1.56
C GLU A 47 -12.44 12.58 -0.32
N ARG A 48 -12.55 11.26 -0.48
CA ARG A 48 -12.40 10.31 0.62
C ARG A 48 -10.94 10.32 1.11
N MET A 49 -9.99 10.22 0.19
CA MET A 49 -8.55 10.23 0.46
C MET A 49 -8.12 11.55 1.08
N ARG A 50 -8.61 12.69 0.58
CA ARG A 50 -8.39 14.00 1.22
C ARG A 50 -8.72 13.97 2.71
N ARG A 51 -9.92 13.53 3.07
CA ARG A 51 -10.39 13.49 4.47
C ARG A 51 -9.60 12.54 5.35
N VAL A 52 -9.16 11.39 4.82
CA VAL A 52 -8.36 10.43 5.62
C VAL A 52 -6.90 10.85 5.73
N SER A 53 -6.32 11.45 4.70
CA SER A 53 -4.95 11.98 4.73
C SER A 53 -4.82 13.15 5.69
N GLU A 54 -5.75 14.12 5.66
CA GLU A 54 -5.78 15.25 6.59
C GLU A 54 -5.85 14.79 8.06
N LYS A 55 -6.70 13.79 8.35
CA LYS A 55 -6.79 13.20 9.70
C LYS A 55 -5.52 12.46 10.11
N SER A 56 -4.92 11.74 9.18
CA SER A 56 -3.72 10.94 9.43
C SER A 56 -2.48 11.81 9.60
N ARG A 57 -2.49 13.04 9.07
CA ARG A 57 -1.39 14.01 9.17
C ARG A 57 -0.93 14.23 10.61
N SER A 58 -1.87 14.41 11.53
CA SER A 58 -1.58 14.59 12.96
C SER A 58 -0.93 13.36 13.64
N LYS A 59 -1.02 12.20 12.99
CA LYS A 59 -0.52 10.90 13.46
C LYS A 59 0.62 10.36 12.60
N SER A 60 1.00 11.08 11.54
CA SER A 60 2.08 10.71 10.65
C SER A 60 3.37 10.76 11.43
N VAL A 61 3.93 9.58 11.70
CA VAL A 61 5.24 9.44 12.32
C VAL A 61 6.19 9.02 11.21
N LYS A 62 7.30 9.75 11.04
CA LYS A 62 8.36 9.32 10.14
C LYS A 62 9.05 8.09 10.74
N ILE A 63 8.52 6.91 10.45
CA ILE A 63 9.14 5.64 10.85
C ILE A 63 10.18 5.31 9.78
N VAL A 64 11.45 5.45 10.12
CA VAL A 64 12.54 4.95 9.26
C VAL A 64 12.50 3.43 9.32
N ALA A 65 12.12 2.79 8.21
CA ALA A 65 12.18 1.35 8.11
C ALA A 65 13.66 0.91 8.00
N GLU A 66 14.24 0.43 9.10
CA GLU A 66 15.66 0.04 9.14
C GLU A 66 15.91 -1.35 8.53
N LYS A 67 14.96 -2.28 8.63
CA LYS A 67 15.13 -3.65 8.15
C LYS A 67 13.80 -4.37 7.93
N LEU A 68 13.52 -4.75 6.68
CA LEU A 68 12.40 -5.64 6.33
C LEU A 68 12.95 -7.08 6.18
N VAL A 69 12.45 -8.01 6.99
CA VAL A 69 12.77 -9.45 6.87
C VAL A 69 11.52 -10.18 6.38
N VAL A 70 11.53 -10.60 5.12
CA VAL A 70 10.47 -11.44 4.55
C VAL A 70 10.89 -12.90 4.70
N ALA A 71 10.12 -13.67 5.46
CA ALA A 71 10.34 -15.11 5.62
C ALA A 71 9.24 -15.89 4.89
N GLN A 72 9.63 -16.80 4.00
CA GLN A 72 8.72 -17.72 3.35
C GLN A 72 8.45 -18.91 4.29
N VAL A 73 7.21 -19.03 4.76
CA VAL A 73 6.80 -20.20 5.56
C VAL A 73 6.48 -21.32 4.59
N ASN A 74 7.23 -22.43 4.66
CA ASN A 74 7.01 -23.60 3.82
C ASN A 74 6.12 -24.61 4.58
N PRO A 75 4.83 -24.76 4.22
CA PRO A 75 3.85 -25.49 5.03
C PRO A 75 4.06 -27.03 5.05
N HIS A 76 4.99 -27.57 4.26
CA HIS A 76 5.15 -29.02 4.10
C HIS A 76 5.97 -29.74 5.19
N ARG A 77 6.40 -29.05 6.26
CA ARG A 77 7.32 -29.64 7.26
C ARG A 77 6.65 -30.19 8.54
N PHE A 78 5.33 -30.18 8.65
CA PHE A 78 4.62 -30.81 9.77
C PHE A 78 3.98 -32.14 9.32
N ARG A 79 4.76 -33.22 9.37
CA ARG A 79 4.23 -34.58 9.47
C ARG A 79 4.86 -35.23 10.70
N ILE A 80 4.01 -35.52 11.68
CA ILE A 80 4.27 -36.33 12.88
C ILE A 80 4.35 -37.79 12.45
#